data_AF-A0A382FWU9-F1
#
_entry.id   AF-A0A382FWU9-F1
#
_cell.length_a   1.000
_cell.length_b   1.000
_cell.length_c   1.000
_cell.angle_alpha   90.00
_cell.angle_beta   90.00
_cell.angle_gamma   90.00
#
_symmetry.space_group_name_H-M   'P 1'
#
loop_
_entity.id
_entity.type
_entity.pdbx_description
1 polymer ?
#
loop_
_entity_poly.entity_id
_entity_poly.type
_entity_poly.pdbx_seq_one_letter_code
_entity_poly.pdbx_strand_id
1 'polypeptide(L)'
;MRICGIDPGSNGAICVLDRTDSTYIAFCDLNKSTTYDIAVWLFNQKVTYIWIEDVHSLYGMSAKSNFIFGKNLGMVTTISEILSKGDSSKIRTVTPKIWQQHIGVTKKGKHIKKNIADIAKKLYPDVEIHGKRGGLLDGRSDACMVAYYGLTH
;
A
#
# COMPACT_ATOMS: atom_id res chain seq x y z
N MET A 1 2.51 4.80 -17.16
CA MET A 1 3.02 5.58 -15.98
C MET A 1 2.70 4.75 -14.77
N ARG A 2 3.67 4.49 -13.89
CA ARG A 2 3.47 3.57 -12.76
C ARG A 2 3.34 4.32 -11.45
N ILE A 3 2.33 3.97 -10.66
CA ILE A 3 2.05 4.55 -9.35
C ILE A 3 2.25 3.46 -8.30
N CYS A 4 3.01 3.80 -7.28
CA CYS A 4 3.21 2.97 -6.10
C CYS A 4 2.25 3.40 -4.98
N GLY A 5 1.54 2.46 -4.37
CA GLY A 5 0.78 2.65 -3.13
C GLY A 5 1.34 1.76 -2.03
N ILE A 6 1.50 2.32 -0.82
CA ILE A 6 2.13 1.63 0.31
C ILE A 6 1.22 1.68 1.53
N ASP A 7 0.89 0.50 2.07
CA ASP A 7 0.40 0.33 3.45
C ASP A 7 1.61 0.00 4.35
N PRO A 8 2.02 0.88 5.28
CA PRO A 8 3.18 0.67 6.15
C PRO A 8 2.88 -0.21 7.38
N GLY A 9 1.67 -0.78 7.49
CA GLY A 9 1.26 -1.64 8.60
C GLY A 9 2.12 -2.90 8.78
N SER A 10 1.89 -3.62 9.88
CA SER A 10 2.65 -4.85 10.20
C SER A 10 2.46 -5.99 9.19
N ASN A 11 1.27 -6.07 8.58
CA ASN A 11 0.95 -6.94 7.45
C ASN A 11 0.78 -6.14 6.15
N GLY A 12 1.33 -4.92 6.13
CA GLY A 12 1.24 -4.02 5.00
C GLY A 12 1.95 -4.55 3.77
N ALA A 13 1.68 -3.91 2.64
CA ALA A 13 2.25 -4.27 1.35
C ALA A 13 2.53 -3.03 0.52
N ILE A 14 3.26 -3.23 -0.56
CA ILE A 14 3.44 -2.28 -1.65
C ILE A 14 2.68 -2.81 -2.86
N CYS A 15 1.91 -1.95 -3.52
CA CYS A 15 1.28 -2.22 -4.79
C CYS A 15 1.79 -1.25 -5.86
N VAL A 16 2.06 -1.75 -7.06
CA VAL A 16 2.30 -0.90 -8.23
C VAL A 16 1.25 -1.17 -9.30
N LEU A 17 0.64 -0.09 -9.78
CA LEU A 17 -0.32 -0.09 -10.86
C LEU A 17 0.21 0.72 -12.04
N ASP A 18 -0.17 0.36 -13.25
CA ASP A 18 0.14 1.15 -14.45
C ASP A 18 -1.11 1.88 -14.96
N ARG A 19 -0.97 3.18 -15.26
CA ARG A 19 -2.05 4.02 -15.80
C ARG A 19 -2.50 3.61 -17.21
N THR A 20 -1.59 3.04 -18.00
CA THR A 20 -1.82 2.66 -19.39
C THR A 20 -2.16 1.19 -19.55
N ASP A 21 -1.56 0.33 -18.73
CA ASP A 21 -1.87 -1.10 -18.68
C ASP A 21 -2.67 -1.42 -17.41
N SER A 22 -3.99 -1.45 -17.53
CA SER A 22 -4.89 -1.74 -16.41
C SER A 22 -4.78 -3.18 -15.88
N THR A 23 -4.07 -4.06 -16.58
CA THR A 23 -3.80 -5.44 -16.12
C THR A 23 -2.53 -5.54 -15.28
N TYR A 24 -1.68 -4.51 -15.30
CA TYR A 24 -0.45 -4.49 -14.55
C TYR A 24 -0.71 -4.23 -13.06
N ILE A 25 -0.52 -5.28 -12.26
CA ILE A 25 -0.64 -5.25 -10.81
C ILE A 25 0.53 -6.01 -10.23
N ALA A 26 1.38 -5.35 -9.45
CA ALA A 26 2.52 -5.97 -8.81
C ALA A 26 2.49 -5.73 -7.30
N PHE A 27 2.73 -6.79 -6.52
CA PHE A 27 2.75 -6.71 -5.05
C PHE A 27 4.10 -7.10 -4.45
N CYS A 28 4.44 -6.45 -3.33
CA CYS A 28 5.51 -6.85 -2.43
C CYS A 28 5.01 -6.78 -0.97
N ASP A 29 4.96 -7.92 -0.29
CA ASP A 29 4.49 -7.99 1.11
C ASP A 29 5.62 -7.60 2.07
N LEU A 30 5.42 -6.59 2.92
CA LEU A 30 6.48 -6.07 3.79
C LEU A 30 6.97 -7.11 4.80
N ASN A 31 6.08 -8.00 5.26
CA ASN A 31 6.41 -9.02 6.26
C ASN A 31 7.03 -10.31 5.67
N LYS A 32 7.21 -10.39 4.34
CA LYS A 32 7.81 -11.56 3.66
C LYS A 32 9.10 -11.25 2.92
N SER A 33 9.56 -10.01 2.94
CA SER A 33 10.71 -9.56 2.16
C SER A 33 11.67 -8.79 3.05
N THR A 34 12.97 -8.90 2.76
CA THR A 34 13.97 -8.07 3.43
C THR A 34 13.90 -6.64 2.88
N THR A 35 14.45 -5.68 3.61
CA THR A 35 14.56 -4.27 3.14
C THR A 35 15.30 -4.18 1.80
N TYR A 36 16.33 -5.00 1.61
CA TYR A 36 17.07 -5.06 0.34
C TYR A 36 16.19 -5.56 -0.81
N ASP A 37 15.47 -6.67 -0.60
CA ASP A 37 14.60 -7.25 -1.63
C ASP A 37 13.48 -6.28 -2.02
N ILE A 38 12.91 -5.58 -1.04
CA ILE A 38 11.89 -4.55 -1.26
C ILE A 38 12.46 -3.41 -2.12
N ALA A 39 13.65 -2.91 -1.77
CA ALA A 39 14.28 -1.81 -2.50
C ALA A 39 14.62 -2.19 -3.95
N VAL A 40 15.21 -3.37 -4.17
CA VAL A 40 15.52 -3.88 -5.51
C VAL A 40 14.24 -4.13 -6.31
N TRP A 41 13.23 -4.75 -5.70
CA TRP A 41 11.95 -4.99 -6.34
C TRP A 41 11.31 -3.68 -6.80
N LEU A 42 11.21 -2.68 -5.92
CA LEU A 42 10.56 -1.41 -6.21
C LEU A 42 11.37 -0.55 -7.20
N PHE A 43 12.71 -0.60 -7.16
CA PHE A 43 13.57 0.02 -8.17
C PHE A 43 13.23 -0.48 -9.58
N ASN A 44 13.06 -1.80 -9.73
CA ASN A 44 12.72 -2.42 -11.01
C ASN A 44 11.30 -2.11 -11.49
N GLN A 45 10.40 -1.66 -10.60
CA GLN A 45 9.05 -1.24 -10.99
C GLN A 45 9.06 0.07 -11.79
N LYS A 46 10.10 0.89 -11.72
CA LYS A 46 10.21 2.19 -12.42
C LYS A 46 9.01 3.12 -12.13
N VAL A 47 8.68 3.25 -10.86
CA VAL A 47 7.53 4.06 -10.41
C VAL A 47 7.79 5.56 -10.59
N THR A 48 6.74 6.30 -10.94
CA THR A 48 6.78 7.75 -11.17
C THR A 48 6.44 8.53 -9.90
N TYR A 49 5.40 8.07 -9.18
CA TYR A 49 4.98 8.63 -7.90
C TYR A 49 4.78 7.50 -6.88
N ILE A 50 5.03 7.83 -5.63
CA ILE A 50 4.83 6.96 -4.47
C ILE A 50 3.82 7.62 -3.54
N TRP A 51 2.76 6.88 -3.21
CA TRP A 51 1.76 7.25 -2.23
C TRP A 51 1.87 6.35 -1.01
N ILE A 52 2.10 6.94 0.15
CA ILE A 52 2.21 6.24 1.43
C ILE A 52 0.96 6.56 2.24
N GLU A 53 0.33 5.53 2.80
CA GLU A 53 -0.77 5.74 3.73
C GLU A 53 -0.27 6.50 4.98
N ASP A 54 -0.90 7.63 5.29
CA ASP A 54 -0.60 8.46 6.45
C ASP A 54 -1.30 7.89 7.69
N VAL A 55 -0.61 6.95 8.33
CA VAL A 55 -1.03 6.29 9.58
C VAL A 55 -0.02 6.53 10.68
N HIS A 56 -0.49 6.45 11.92
CA HIS A 56 0.31 6.62 13.12
C HIS A 56 0.01 5.50 14.13
N SER A 57 0.92 5.30 15.09
CA SER A 57 0.70 4.36 16.18
C SER A 57 -0.55 4.73 16.97
N LEU A 58 -1.37 3.73 17.29
CA LEU A 58 -2.59 3.94 18.08
C LEU A 58 -2.31 3.73 19.57
N TYR A 59 -2.93 4.58 20.39
CA TYR A 59 -2.94 4.39 21.85
C TYR A 59 -3.54 3.02 22.20
N GLY A 60 -2.92 2.29 23.13
CA GLY A 60 -3.33 0.94 23.54
C GLY A 60 -2.72 -0.21 22.75
N MET A 61 -1.92 0.06 21.71
CA MET A 61 -1.11 -0.98 21.05
C MET A 61 0.06 -1.43 21.94
N SER A 62 0.48 -2.68 21.80
CA SER A 62 1.65 -3.19 22.52
C SER A 62 2.94 -2.46 22.09
N ALA A 63 3.92 -2.36 22.99
CA ALA A 63 5.22 -1.76 22.68
C ALA A 63 5.90 -2.44 21.47
N LYS A 64 5.78 -3.77 21.37
CA LYS A 64 6.29 -4.55 20.23
C LYS A 64 5.60 -4.13 18.92
N SER A 65 4.28 -4.00 18.93
CA SER A 65 3.51 -3.60 17.75
C SER A 65 3.88 -2.19 17.28
N ASN A 66 4.03 -1.25 18.22
CA ASN A 66 4.44 0.12 17.92
C ASN A 66 5.86 0.20 17.35
N PHE A 67 6.80 -0.56 17.92
CA PHE A 67 8.17 -0.60 17.42
C PHE A 67 8.24 -1.17 16.00
N ILE A 68 7.52 -2.26 15.72
CA ILE A 68 7.45 -2.86 14.38
C ILE A 68 6.82 -1.88 13.39
N PHE A 69 5.74 -1.21 13.76
CA PHE A 69 5.11 -0.18 12.93
C PHE A 69 6.09 0.95 12.60
N GLY A 70 6.77 1.52 13.60
CA GLY A 70 7.77 2.57 13.39
C GLY A 70 8.93 2.12 12.49
N LYS A 71 9.40 0.88 12.67
CA LYS A 71 10.41 0.27 11.79
C LYS A 71 9.92 0.18 10.34
N ASN A 72 8.70 -0.30 10.11
CA ASN A 72 8.14 -0.44 8.77
C ASN A 72 7.94 0.93 8.10
N LEU A 73 7.37 1.90 8.81
CA LEU A 73 7.18 3.26 8.31
C LEU A 73 8.51 3.91 7.94
N GLY A 74 9.52 3.83 8.83
CA GLY A 74 10.86 4.34 8.53
C GLY A 74 11.49 3.67 7.31
N MET A 75 11.38 2.35 7.21
CA MET A 75 11.89 1.59 6.07
C MET A 75 11.28 2.05 4.73
N VAL A 76 9.94 2.13 4.64
CA VAL A 76 9.28 2.50 3.37
C VAL A 76 9.54 3.95 2.99
N THR A 77 9.64 4.86 3.97
CA THR A 77 10.01 6.26 3.74
C THR A 77 11.43 6.38 3.18
N THR A 78 12.41 5.72 3.81
CA THR A 78 13.80 5.73 3.33
C THR A 78 13.94 5.13 1.93
N ILE A 79 13.29 4.00 1.64
CA ILE A 79 13.30 3.43 0.28
C ILE A 79 12.68 4.41 -0.71
N SER A 80 11.57 5.05 -0.36
CA SER A 80 10.88 6.01 -1.24
C SER A 80 11.76 7.22 -1.54
N GLU A 81 12.47 7.76 -0.56
CA GLU A 81 13.42 8.88 -0.71
C GLU A 81 14.60 8.51 -1.62
N ILE A 82 15.19 7.32 -1.40
CA ILE A 82 16.30 6.82 -2.22
C ILE A 82 15.85 6.67 -3.68
N LEU A 83 14.70 6.04 -3.94
CA LEU A 83 14.20 5.81 -5.29
C LEU A 83 13.79 7.10 -6.01
N SER A 84 13.29 8.07 -5.25
CA SER A 84 12.97 9.40 -5.77
C SER A 84 14.21 10.27 -5.96
N LYS A 85 15.41 9.78 -5.58
CA LYS A 85 16.67 10.55 -5.59
C LYS A 85 16.57 11.85 -4.80
N GLY A 86 15.83 11.83 -3.69
CA GLY A 86 15.57 13.00 -2.85
C GLY A 86 14.53 13.98 -3.38
N ASP A 87 13.90 13.71 -4.54
CA ASP A 87 12.81 14.54 -5.07
C ASP A 87 11.51 14.28 -4.28
N SER A 88 11.28 15.10 -3.26
CA SER A 88 10.10 14.99 -2.39
C SER A 88 8.77 15.21 -3.13
N SER A 89 8.77 15.84 -4.32
CA SER A 89 7.54 16.02 -5.11
C SER A 89 6.96 14.71 -5.65
N LYS A 90 7.78 13.65 -5.67
CA LYS A 90 7.40 12.29 -6.10
C LYS A 90 6.85 11.42 -4.99
N ILE A 91 6.97 11.85 -3.74
CA ILE A 91 6.50 11.12 -2.56
C ILE A 91 5.33 11.90 -1.98
N ARG A 92 4.20 11.24 -1.83
CA ARG A 92 2.97 11.83 -1.34
C ARG A 92 2.38 10.95 -0.26
N THR A 93 1.60 11.55 0.61
CA THR A 93 0.90 10.83 1.68
C THR A 93 -0.60 11.04 1.57
N VAL A 94 -1.38 10.06 2.01
CA VAL A 94 -2.84 10.16 2.05
C VAL A 94 -3.39 9.44 3.27
N THR A 95 -4.27 10.11 4.02
CA THR A 95 -4.88 9.50 5.21
C THR A 95 -5.92 8.45 4.84
N PRO A 96 -6.15 7.42 5.70
CA PRO A 96 -7.20 6.42 5.52
C PRO A 96 -8.55 7.01 5.14
N LYS A 97 -8.94 8.08 5.83
CA LYS A 97 -10.23 8.75 5.62
C LYS A 97 -10.38 9.28 4.18
N ILE A 98 -9.32 9.88 3.63
CA ILE A 98 -9.38 10.52 2.30
C ILE A 98 -9.46 9.47 1.20
N TRP A 99 -8.54 8.50 1.16
CA TRP A 99 -8.53 7.51 0.08
C TRP A 99 -9.72 6.55 0.18
N GLN A 100 -10.17 6.18 1.39
CA GLN A 100 -11.34 5.33 1.56
C GLN A 100 -12.62 6.01 1.10
N GLN A 101 -12.76 7.31 1.38
CA GLN A 101 -13.87 8.10 0.86
C GLN A 101 -13.82 8.16 -0.67
N HIS A 102 -12.63 8.39 -1.25
CA HIS A 102 -12.44 8.47 -2.70
C HIS A 102 -12.86 7.18 -3.43
N ILE A 103 -12.49 6.01 -2.91
CA ILE A 103 -12.86 4.72 -3.54
C ILE A 103 -14.30 4.28 -3.23
N GLY A 104 -15.03 5.03 -2.39
CA GLY A 104 -16.42 4.72 -2.05
C GLY A 104 -16.60 3.64 -0.98
N VAL A 105 -15.72 3.56 0.02
CA VAL A 105 -15.97 2.71 1.20
C VAL A 105 -17.22 3.19 1.92
N THR A 106 -18.18 2.28 2.13
CA THR A 106 -19.46 2.58 2.80
C THR A 106 -19.63 1.83 4.12
N LYS A 107 -18.84 0.78 4.35
CA LYS A 107 -18.90 -0.02 5.57
C LYS A 107 -18.14 0.65 6.73
N LYS A 108 -18.46 0.23 7.95
CA LYS A 108 -17.87 0.73 9.20
C LYS A 108 -17.32 -0.41 10.06
N GLY A 109 -16.39 -0.07 10.95
CA GLY A 109 -15.78 -1.01 11.90
C GLY A 109 -15.14 -2.22 11.22
N LYS A 110 -15.36 -3.42 11.75
CA LYS A 110 -14.75 -4.67 11.27
C LYS A 110 -15.05 -5.02 9.80
N HIS A 111 -16.04 -4.38 9.18
CA HIS A 111 -16.45 -4.66 7.80
C HIS A 111 -15.72 -3.79 6.76
N ILE A 112 -14.92 -2.81 7.19
CA ILE A 112 -14.17 -1.91 6.29
C ILE A 112 -13.22 -2.69 5.38
N LYS A 113 -12.34 -3.54 5.95
CA LYS A 113 -11.34 -4.29 5.18
C LYS A 113 -11.97 -5.19 4.09
N LYS A 114 -13.07 -5.86 4.42
CA LYS A 114 -13.81 -6.67 3.43
C LYS A 114 -14.39 -5.79 2.32
N ASN A 115 -14.97 -4.63 2.65
CA ASN A 115 -15.51 -3.73 1.65
C ASN A 115 -14.41 -3.18 0.71
N ILE A 116 -13.24 -2.84 1.24
CA ILE A 116 -12.08 -2.42 0.46
C ILE A 116 -11.67 -3.53 -0.51
N ALA A 117 -11.56 -4.77 -0.02
CA ALA A 117 -11.24 -5.93 -0.85
C ALA A 117 -12.28 -6.17 -1.96
N ASP A 118 -13.57 -6.03 -1.65
CA ASP A 118 -14.66 -6.15 -2.63
C ASP A 118 -14.57 -5.06 -3.71
N ILE A 119 -14.21 -3.82 -3.33
CA ILE A 119 -13.97 -2.71 -4.28
C ILE A 119 -12.75 -3.01 -5.16
N ALA A 120 -11.64 -3.42 -4.55
CA ALA A 120 -10.42 -3.78 -5.26
C ALA A 120 -10.67 -4.89 -6.30
N LYS A 121 -11.44 -5.93 -5.93
CA LYS A 121 -11.81 -7.03 -6.85
C LYS A 121 -12.74 -6.59 -7.99
N LYS A 122 -13.59 -5.58 -7.77
CA LYS A 122 -14.43 -5.02 -8.85
C LYS A 122 -13.60 -4.21 -9.85
N LEU A 123 -12.65 -3.42 -9.36
CA LEU A 123 -11.77 -2.60 -10.20
C LEU A 123 -10.72 -3.45 -10.92
N TYR A 124 -10.19 -4.46 -10.23
CA TYR A 124 -9.13 -5.33 -10.68
C TYR A 124 -9.50 -6.80 -10.43
N PRO A 125 -10.22 -7.45 -11.36
CA PRO A 125 -10.70 -8.83 -11.20
C PRO A 125 -9.58 -9.82 -10.83
N ASP A 126 -8.40 -9.65 -11.42
CA ASP A 126 -7.24 -10.54 -11.25
C ASP A 126 -6.36 -10.19 -10.03
N VAL A 127 -6.76 -9.22 -9.20
CA VAL A 127 -5.96 -8.79 -8.05
C VAL A 127 -5.71 -9.93 -7.05
N GLU A 128 -4.45 -10.17 -6.70
CA GLU A 128 -4.05 -11.23 -5.77
C GLU A 128 -4.10 -10.79 -4.29
N ILE A 129 -5.30 -10.54 -3.77
CA ILE A 129 -5.52 -10.11 -2.37
C ILE A 129 -5.99 -11.23 -1.42
N HIS A 130 -5.97 -12.49 -1.86
CA HIS A 130 -6.27 -13.64 -1.01
C HIS A 130 -5.09 -14.59 -1.00
N GLY A 131 -4.74 -15.13 0.17
CA GLY A 131 -3.71 -16.16 0.30
C GLY A 131 -4.18 -17.51 -0.22
N LYS A 132 -3.25 -18.47 -0.32
CA LYS A 132 -3.52 -19.85 -0.80
C LYS A 132 -4.66 -20.57 -0.08
N ARG A 133 -4.95 -20.19 1.17
CA ARG A 133 -6.03 -20.76 2.01
C ARG A 133 -7.31 -19.91 2.03
N GLY A 134 -7.43 -18.91 1.14
CA GLY A 134 -8.58 -18.02 1.05
C GLY A 134 -8.64 -16.90 2.10
N GLY A 135 -7.64 -16.78 2.98
CA GLY A 135 -7.56 -15.67 3.93
C GLY A 135 -7.30 -14.34 3.21
N LEU A 136 -8.01 -13.28 3.61
CA LEU A 136 -7.82 -11.94 3.08
C LEU A 136 -6.42 -11.41 3.44
N LEU A 137 -5.71 -10.91 2.44
CA LEU A 137 -4.46 -10.15 2.58
C LEU A 137 -4.82 -8.67 2.55
N ASP A 138 -5.31 -8.16 3.68
CA ASP A 138 -5.86 -6.80 3.78
C ASP A 138 -4.82 -5.70 3.49
N GLY A 139 -3.55 -5.92 3.85
CA GLY A 139 -2.47 -5.00 3.48
C GLY A 139 -2.28 -4.87 1.96
N ARG A 140 -2.53 -5.94 1.18
CA ARG A 140 -2.51 -5.85 -0.29
C ARG A 140 -3.71 -5.08 -0.82
N SER A 141 -4.91 -5.28 -0.26
CA SER A 141 -6.09 -4.53 -0.69
C SER A 141 -5.94 -3.04 -0.42
N ASP A 142 -5.40 -2.67 0.74
CA ASP A 142 -5.20 -1.28 1.11
C ASP A 142 -4.13 -0.62 0.24
N ALA A 143 -2.95 -1.25 0.10
CA ALA A 143 -1.89 -0.75 -0.77
C ALA A 143 -2.34 -0.58 -2.23
N CYS A 144 -3.15 -1.52 -2.75
CA CYS A 144 -3.72 -1.44 -4.09
C CYS A 144 -4.67 -0.24 -4.24
N MET A 145 -5.52 0.00 -3.24
CA MET A 145 -6.45 1.13 -3.29
C MET A 145 -5.77 2.48 -3.05
N VAL A 146 -4.69 2.54 -2.28
CA VAL A 146 -3.81 3.72 -2.20
C VAL A 146 -3.14 3.99 -3.56
N ALA A 147 -2.66 2.95 -4.25
CA ALA A 147 -2.10 3.10 -5.60
C ALA A 147 -3.17 3.59 -6.60
N TYR A 148 -4.40 3.06 -6.50
CA TYR A 148 -5.52 3.51 -7.32
C TYR A 148 -5.88 4.98 -7.07
N TYR A 149 -5.90 5.43 -5.80
CA TYR A 149 -6.05 6.84 -5.46
C TYR A 149 -4.97 7.69 -6.13
N GLY A 150 -3.72 7.22 -6.15
CA GLY A 150 -2.63 7.91 -6.82
C GLY A 150 -2.69 7.90 -8.36
N LEU A 151 -3.47 7.02 -8.99
CA LEU A 151 -3.72 7.07 -10.44
C LEU A 151 -4.71 8.18 -10.83
N THR A 152 -5.53 8.61 -9.88
CA THR A 152 -6.60 9.60 -10.07
C THR A 152 -6.22 11.01 -9.58
N HIS A 153 -4.99 11.22 -9.11
CA HIS A 153 -4.44 12.48 -8.55
C HIS A 153 -2.99 12.75 -9.00
#